data_AF-A0A196MDA5-F1
#
_entry.id   AF-A0A196MDA5-F1
#
_cell.length_a   1.000
_cell.length_b   1.000
_cell.length_c   1.000
_cell.angle_alpha   90.00
_cell.angle_beta   90.00
_cell.angle_gamma   90.00
#
_symmetry.space_group_name_H-M   'P 1'
#
loop_
_entity.id
_entity.type
_entity.pdbx_description
1 polymer ?
#
loop_
_entity_poly.entity_id
_entity_poly.type
_entity_poly.pdbx_seq_one_letter_code
_entity_poly.pdbx_strand_id
1 'polypeptide(L)'
;MRWPRANAKWALGSFALALTLPVVAQQAPESLLPPGFGDAPEAPAAAPQPARPAQPAPGSPAAPMVQPLPDQGLPDLSLAADATNAAEAELTPEELAAQKAKYDLPDTARRSLDRIGPLTPQTRGFEPDAFGRESGQYLAALMRQTHAPIVSRWASILLRRALLSATDTPRGIDGADWAAERAWLLLRMGEADSARLMVQSVDSDRYSPRLYAIAMQTYLASADPAGLCPLSEGALRFSKEPGWDMTRAICPALSGDQGMASGALNQAQRRGVVRGIDYRLAEKVVGTGFNARRSVKIEWDGVDRLTAWRYGLATALNVEIPEDLYATAGQHVRAWEARAPALTALRRQPGVDIAARLGVFSNAALVGFYGQLGSDGDAPADIADKIEALRAAYAGATVADRIGGMQSWWQDGAKPDYVGLIATARAAAALPVAQASAQDAANLVAAMLTAGYDRNAARWAQAIGRLDGEGASQFWALLAVGAPSPVVDISSGRVSSYVGEVGPEKGRMLIAALAGLARLSPQDGAALAQDNGVALAPNSRWARAIGAAAQRGEKATVALLVAVGMQGQDWTHLPPAHLYHVVAALHRVGLDPEARMIAAEAISRI
;
A
#
# COMPACT_ATOMS: atom_id res chain seq x y z
N MET A 1 17.73 -43.59 -46.04
CA MET A 1 18.64 -42.44 -46.26
C MET A 1 19.34 -42.14 -44.94
N ARG A 2 20.53 -42.71 -44.72
CA ARG A 2 21.85 -42.06 -44.82
C ARG A 2 21.98 -40.75 -44.01
N TRP A 3 22.64 -40.90 -42.86
CA TRP A 3 23.27 -39.91 -41.98
C TRP A 3 24.26 -38.96 -42.71
N PRO A 4 24.64 -37.82 -42.11
CA PRO A 4 25.87 -37.84 -41.30
C PRO A 4 25.84 -37.06 -39.96
N ARG A 5 26.70 -37.55 -39.07
CA ARG A 5 27.27 -36.91 -37.88
C ARG A 5 28.45 -36.00 -38.25
N ALA A 6 28.69 -34.93 -37.49
CA ALA A 6 30.01 -34.33 -37.19
C ALA A 6 29.81 -33.30 -36.05
N ASN A 7 30.39 -33.41 -34.85
CA ASN A 7 31.79 -33.30 -34.38
C ASN A 7 32.32 -31.85 -34.18
N ALA A 8 32.60 -31.54 -32.90
CA ALA A 8 33.61 -30.62 -32.34
C ALA A 8 33.44 -29.11 -32.61
N LYS A 9 33.73 -28.18 -31.69
CA LYS A 9 34.96 -28.04 -30.89
C LYS A 9 34.73 -27.22 -29.61
N TRP A 10 35.47 -27.59 -28.57
CA TRP A 10 35.77 -26.77 -27.40
C TRP A 10 36.59 -25.53 -27.81
N ALA A 11 36.26 -24.38 -27.23
CA ALA A 11 37.12 -23.20 -27.20
C ALA A 11 37.17 -22.65 -25.77
N LEU A 12 38.31 -22.87 -25.13
CA LEU A 12 38.79 -22.10 -23.98
C LEU A 12 39.01 -20.65 -24.45
N GLY A 13 38.41 -19.70 -23.73
CA GLY A 13 38.60 -18.27 -23.95
C GLY A 13 38.66 -17.55 -22.62
N SER A 14 39.87 -17.35 -22.12
CA SER A 14 40.22 -16.56 -20.95
C SER A 14 39.74 -15.11 -21.11
N PHE A 15 38.93 -14.60 -20.18
CA PHE A 15 38.68 -13.16 -20.06
C PHE A 15 39.27 -12.65 -18.75
N ALA A 16 40.25 -11.76 -18.91
CA ALA A 16 41.03 -11.14 -17.86
C ALA A 16 40.20 -10.13 -17.05
N LEU A 17 40.40 -10.14 -15.72
CA LEU A 17 40.02 -9.06 -14.83
C LEU A 17 40.78 -7.77 -15.23
N ALA A 18 40.04 -6.69 -15.47
CA ALA A 18 40.56 -5.34 -15.40
C ALA A 18 39.80 -4.57 -14.31
N LEU A 19 40.49 -4.31 -13.20
CA LEU A 19 40.10 -3.40 -12.13
C LEU A 19 40.30 -1.96 -12.61
N THR A 20 39.24 -1.15 -12.64
CA THR A 20 39.36 0.31 -12.67
C THR A 20 38.32 0.95 -11.77
N LEU A 21 38.77 1.43 -10.61
CA LEU A 21 38.08 2.41 -9.77
C LEU A 21 38.25 3.82 -10.39
N PRO A 22 37.23 4.68 -10.37
CA PRO A 22 37.45 6.11 -10.31
C PRO A 22 37.14 6.65 -8.92
N VAL A 23 38.20 7.12 -8.26
CA VAL A 23 38.15 8.09 -7.17
C VAL A 23 37.65 9.41 -7.76
N VAL A 24 36.55 9.96 -7.25
CA VAL A 24 36.16 11.35 -7.50
C VAL A 24 36.44 12.15 -6.24
N ALA A 25 37.50 12.95 -6.30
CA ALA A 25 37.79 14.01 -5.34
C ALA A 25 36.89 15.23 -5.64
N GLN A 26 36.28 15.79 -4.60
CA GLN A 26 35.57 17.07 -4.68
C GLN A 26 36.59 18.21 -4.74
N GLN A 27 36.60 18.98 -5.84
CA GLN A 27 37.20 20.30 -5.91
C GLN A 27 36.11 21.31 -6.29
N ALA A 28 36.00 22.38 -5.50
CA ALA A 28 35.10 23.50 -5.72
C ALA A 28 35.47 24.24 -7.03
N PRO A 29 34.51 24.85 -7.75
CA PRO A 29 34.81 25.55 -8.99
C PRO A 29 35.47 26.90 -8.70
N GLU A 30 36.75 27.03 -9.01
CA GLU A 30 37.42 28.33 -9.12
C GLU A 30 37.03 29.03 -10.44
N SER A 31 36.79 30.33 -10.33
CA SER A 31 36.38 31.23 -11.42
C SER A 31 37.50 31.45 -12.42
N LEU A 32 37.27 31.10 -13.70
CA LEU A 32 38.16 31.29 -14.84
C LEU A 32 38.05 32.69 -15.48
N LEU A 33 37.98 33.76 -14.68
CA LEU A 33 37.98 35.12 -15.19
C LEU A 33 39.21 35.90 -14.70
N PRO A 34 39.94 36.60 -15.61
CA PRO A 34 41.08 37.44 -15.24
C PRO A 34 40.68 38.54 -14.23
N PRO A 35 41.58 38.93 -13.31
CA PRO A 35 41.27 39.96 -12.32
C PRO A 35 40.98 41.31 -12.98
N GLY A 36 39.78 41.85 -12.78
CA GLY A 36 39.37 43.15 -13.34
C GLY A 36 37.89 43.36 -13.71
N PHE A 37 36.99 42.39 -13.48
CA PHE A 37 35.55 42.54 -13.77
C PHE A 37 34.66 42.30 -12.52
N GLY A 38 34.74 43.23 -11.57
CA GLY A 38 33.64 43.70 -10.71
C GLY A 38 33.62 45.23 -10.89
N ASP A 39 32.50 45.93 -11.06
CA ASP A 39 31.35 46.00 -10.16
C ASP A 39 30.08 46.44 -10.92
N ALA A 40 28.91 46.05 -10.42
CA ALA A 40 27.63 46.69 -10.73
C ALA A 40 27.16 47.53 -9.52
N PRO A 41 26.48 48.67 -9.74
CA PRO A 41 26.43 49.76 -8.76
C PRO A 41 25.42 49.59 -7.62
N GLU A 42 25.70 50.28 -6.53
CA GLU A 42 24.92 50.38 -5.28
C GLU A 42 23.50 50.93 -5.52
N ALA A 43 22.48 50.22 -5.07
CA ALA A 43 21.09 50.67 -5.09
C ALA A 43 20.73 51.42 -3.78
N PRO A 44 19.88 52.47 -3.83
CA PRO A 44 19.69 53.42 -2.74
C PRO A 44 18.91 52.88 -1.52
N ALA A 45 19.25 53.40 -0.34
CA ALA A 45 18.70 53.03 0.96
C ALA A 45 17.20 53.38 1.13
N ALA A 46 16.43 52.43 1.68
CA ALA A 46 15.03 52.60 2.03
C ALA A 46 14.85 53.13 3.47
N ALA A 47 13.91 54.06 3.65
CA ALA A 47 13.53 54.67 4.94
C ALA A 47 12.73 53.69 5.85
N PRO A 48 12.75 53.87 7.19
CA PRO A 48 12.15 52.93 8.12
C PRO A 48 10.61 53.04 8.19
N GLN A 49 9.91 51.90 8.06
CA GLN A 49 8.48 51.75 8.32
C GLN A 49 8.22 50.95 9.63
N PRO A 50 7.12 51.25 10.35
CA PRO A 50 6.84 50.70 11.68
C PRO A 50 6.40 49.24 11.69
N ALA A 51 6.77 48.53 12.76
CA ALA A 51 6.59 47.09 12.95
C ALA A 51 5.11 46.65 12.98
N ARG A 52 4.80 45.58 12.26
CA ARG A 52 3.49 44.88 12.26
C ARG A 52 3.69 43.44 12.80
N PRO A 53 2.75 42.87 13.58
CA PRO A 53 2.92 41.55 14.20
C PRO A 53 2.97 40.41 13.17
N ALA A 54 3.83 39.42 13.40
CA ALA A 54 4.04 38.28 12.51
C ALA A 54 2.88 37.28 12.55
N GLN A 55 2.37 36.90 11.38
CA GLN A 55 1.54 35.70 11.17
C GLN A 55 2.42 34.53 10.69
N PRO A 56 2.16 33.29 11.15
CA PRO A 56 2.97 32.13 10.78
C PRO A 56 2.69 31.63 9.35
N ALA A 57 3.77 31.33 8.62
CA ALA A 57 3.73 30.78 7.27
C ALA A 57 3.46 29.24 7.25
N PRO A 58 2.88 28.67 6.18
CA PRO A 58 2.63 27.24 6.05
C PRO A 58 3.92 26.44 5.84
N GLY A 59 4.06 25.32 6.56
CA GLY A 59 5.26 24.48 6.60
C GLY A 59 5.52 23.65 5.32
N SER A 60 6.79 23.62 4.92
CA SER A 60 7.36 22.69 3.93
C SER A 60 7.54 21.28 4.52
N PRO A 61 7.57 20.21 3.70
CA PRO A 61 7.71 18.84 4.20
C PRO A 61 9.10 18.58 4.81
N ALA A 62 9.12 17.91 5.96
CA ALA A 62 10.33 17.54 6.67
C ALA A 62 11.19 16.55 5.85
N ALA A 63 12.46 16.91 5.65
CA ALA A 63 13.52 15.97 5.30
C ALA A 63 13.79 15.03 6.50
N PRO A 64 14.28 13.80 6.28
CA PRO A 64 14.54 12.86 7.36
C PRO A 64 15.60 13.41 8.31
N MET A 65 15.25 13.52 9.59
CA MET A 65 16.15 13.96 10.65
C MET A 65 17.09 12.79 10.97
N VAL A 66 18.34 12.89 10.51
CA VAL A 66 19.44 12.09 11.06
C VAL A 66 19.80 12.73 12.40
N GLN A 67 19.56 12.03 13.52
CA GLN A 67 20.10 12.46 14.81
C GLN A 67 21.64 12.40 14.74
N PRO A 68 22.38 13.42 15.19
CA PRO A 68 23.80 13.28 15.44
C PRO A 68 24.00 12.26 16.56
N LEU A 69 24.81 11.23 16.31
CA LEU A 69 25.33 10.36 17.36
C LEU A 69 26.07 11.22 18.41
N PRO A 70 25.89 10.97 19.71
CA PRO A 70 26.73 11.61 20.71
C PRO A 70 28.19 11.23 20.48
N ASP A 71 29.06 12.23 20.51
CA ASP A 71 30.51 12.10 20.34
C ASP A 71 31.08 11.35 21.55
N GLN A 72 31.01 10.02 21.50
CA GLN A 72 31.71 9.13 22.41
C GLN A 72 33.01 8.75 21.71
N GLY A 73 34.12 9.31 22.21
CA GLY A 73 35.45 9.02 21.71
C GLY A 73 35.68 7.51 21.54
N LEU A 74 36.30 7.15 20.42
CA LEU A 74 36.70 5.79 20.11
C LEU A 74 37.42 5.18 21.33
N PRO A 75 36.96 4.04 21.87
CA PRO A 75 37.73 3.35 22.90
C PRO A 75 39.05 2.89 22.32
N ASP A 76 40.13 3.18 23.05
CA ASP A 76 41.48 2.75 22.72
C ASP A 76 41.53 1.20 22.65
N LEU A 77 41.82 0.68 21.46
CA LEU A 77 41.93 -0.77 21.18
C LEU A 77 43.26 -1.36 21.66
N SER A 78 44.13 -0.58 22.32
CA SER A 78 45.41 -1.04 22.85
C SER A 78 45.29 -1.98 24.07
N LEU A 79 44.12 -2.07 24.69
CA LEU A 79 43.87 -2.98 25.83
C LEU A 79 43.43 -4.40 25.42
N ALA A 80 43.28 -4.68 24.12
CA ALA A 80 42.89 -6.02 23.63
C ALA A 80 44.03 -7.06 23.66
N ALA A 81 45.24 -6.68 24.07
CA ALA A 81 46.39 -7.58 24.10
C ALA A 81 46.57 -8.35 25.43
N ASP A 82 45.86 -7.97 26.50
CA ASP A 82 45.99 -8.59 27.84
C ASP A 82 44.69 -9.23 28.36
N ALA A 83 43.82 -9.71 27.46
CA ALA A 83 42.69 -10.57 27.85
C ALA A 83 43.17 -12.01 28.08
N THR A 84 43.89 -12.21 29.18
CA THR A 84 44.03 -13.54 29.79
C THR A 84 42.65 -13.98 30.30
N ASN A 85 42.30 -15.25 30.06
CA ASN A 85 41.01 -15.88 30.37
C ASN A 85 40.47 -15.49 31.75
N ALA A 86 39.59 -14.49 31.80
CA ALA A 86 38.75 -14.25 32.97
C ALA A 86 37.63 -15.27 32.93
N ALA A 87 37.61 -16.17 33.91
CA ALA A 87 36.46 -16.99 34.20
C ALA A 87 35.22 -16.08 34.29
N GLU A 88 34.20 -16.38 33.49
CA GLU A 88 32.88 -15.76 33.58
C GLU A 88 32.38 -15.96 35.01
N ALA A 89 32.49 -14.93 35.85
CA ALA A 89 31.80 -14.92 37.12
C ALA A 89 30.30 -14.98 36.80
N GLU A 90 29.63 -16.06 37.22
CA GLU A 90 28.17 -16.17 37.12
C GLU A 90 27.56 -14.95 37.82
N LEU A 91 27.10 -13.98 37.05
CA LEU A 91 26.34 -12.84 37.56
C LEU A 91 25.13 -13.38 38.31
N THR A 92 24.88 -12.83 39.48
CA THR A 92 23.67 -13.18 40.23
C THR A 92 22.42 -12.82 39.41
N PRO A 93 21.28 -13.52 39.59
CA PRO A 93 20.04 -13.19 38.88
C PRO A 93 19.61 -11.72 39.03
N GLU A 94 19.92 -11.10 40.17
CA GLU A 94 19.64 -9.69 40.45
C GLU A 94 20.57 -8.75 39.67
N GLU A 95 21.86 -9.07 39.54
CA GLU A 95 22.80 -8.29 38.71
C GLU A 95 22.48 -8.42 37.23
N LEU A 96 22.06 -9.61 36.77
CA LEU A 96 21.60 -9.84 35.41
C LEU A 96 20.29 -9.07 35.13
N ALA A 97 19.37 -9.03 36.09
CA ALA A 97 18.14 -8.25 35.99
C ALA A 97 18.42 -6.73 36.01
N ALA A 98 19.36 -6.26 36.83
CA ALA A 98 19.76 -4.86 36.89
C ALA A 98 20.48 -4.40 35.60
N GLN A 99 21.34 -5.25 35.03
CA GLN A 99 21.92 -4.98 33.71
C GLN A 99 20.86 -4.96 32.62
N LYS A 100 19.94 -5.93 32.58
CA LYS A 100 18.80 -5.91 31.64
C LYS A 100 17.94 -4.65 31.78
N ALA A 101 17.64 -4.24 33.00
CA ALA A 101 16.88 -3.03 33.28
C ALA A 101 17.60 -1.74 32.80
N LYS A 102 18.94 -1.74 32.73
CA LYS A 102 19.73 -0.63 32.19
C LYS A 102 19.65 -0.51 30.67
N TYR A 103 19.39 -1.61 29.97
CA TYR A 103 19.23 -1.67 28.51
C TYR A 103 17.76 -1.69 28.05
N ASP A 104 16.82 -1.91 28.98
CA ASP A 104 15.39 -1.83 28.73
C ASP A 104 14.92 -0.38 28.59
N LEU A 105 13.98 -0.16 27.67
CA LEU A 105 13.30 1.13 27.53
C LEU A 105 12.56 1.47 28.84
N PRO A 106 12.72 2.70 29.38
CA PRO A 106 11.89 3.13 30.50
C PRO A 106 10.41 3.04 30.10
N ASP A 107 9.51 2.81 31.06
CA ASP A 107 8.09 2.57 30.78
C ASP A 107 7.43 3.69 29.95
N THR A 108 7.93 4.92 30.08
CA THR A 108 7.49 6.08 29.28
C THR A 108 7.93 6.06 27.82
N ALA A 109 8.97 5.28 27.49
CA ALA A 109 9.47 5.09 26.13
C ALA A 109 8.95 3.78 25.48
N ARG A 110 8.25 2.93 26.24
CA ARG A 110 7.59 1.72 25.73
C ARG A 110 6.33 2.08 24.95
N ARG A 111 5.99 1.25 23.96
CA ARG A 111 4.73 1.39 23.22
C ARG A 111 3.58 0.87 24.06
N SER A 112 2.54 1.69 24.21
CA SER A 112 1.35 1.31 24.97
C SER A 112 0.56 0.20 24.27
N LEU A 113 0.08 -0.78 25.04
CA LEU A 113 -0.90 -1.76 24.58
C LEU A 113 -2.34 -1.29 24.76
N ASP A 114 -2.57 -0.17 25.44
CA ASP A 114 -3.91 0.38 25.63
C ASP A 114 -4.34 1.22 24.43
N ARG A 115 -3.39 1.72 23.64
CA ARG A 115 -3.64 2.45 22.40
C ARG A 115 -2.61 2.09 21.35
N ILE A 116 -3.07 1.48 20.27
CA ILE A 116 -2.18 0.85 19.28
C ILE A 116 -2.48 1.38 17.88
N GLY A 117 -1.43 1.74 17.17
CA GLY A 117 -1.45 2.07 15.74
C GLY A 117 -0.57 3.27 15.41
N PRO A 118 0.00 3.34 14.20
CA PRO A 118 0.92 4.41 13.82
C PRO A 118 0.23 5.74 13.44
N LEU A 119 -1.07 5.75 13.12
CA LEU A 119 -1.75 6.97 12.65
C LEU A 119 -2.56 7.64 13.77
N THR A 120 -2.18 8.84 14.16
CA THR A 120 -2.96 9.71 15.06
C THR A 120 -3.94 10.58 14.27
N PRO A 121 -4.96 11.19 14.90
CA PRO A 121 -5.83 12.18 14.24
C PRO A 121 -5.06 13.30 13.53
N GLN A 122 -3.93 13.75 14.11
CA GLN A 122 -3.05 14.78 13.54
C GLN A 122 -2.40 14.30 12.24
N THR A 123 -2.08 13.01 12.15
CA THR A 123 -1.59 12.36 10.93
C THR A 123 -2.71 11.72 10.11
N ARG A 124 -3.95 12.24 10.23
CA ARG A 124 -5.16 11.78 9.51
C ARG A 124 -5.61 10.36 9.83
N GLY A 125 -5.27 9.83 11.01
CA GLY A 125 -5.95 8.67 11.60
C GLY A 125 -7.34 9.03 12.12
N PHE A 126 -8.07 8.02 12.57
CA PHE A 126 -9.32 8.21 13.32
C PHE A 126 -9.05 8.56 14.79
N GLU A 127 -10.09 9.06 15.46
CA GLU A 127 -10.09 9.27 16.91
C GLU A 127 -9.85 7.96 17.68
N PRO A 128 -9.29 8.02 18.90
CA PRO A 128 -8.95 6.82 19.65
C PRO A 128 -10.12 5.87 19.91
N ASP A 129 -11.32 6.42 20.08
CA ASP A 129 -12.56 5.69 20.37
C ASP A 129 -13.34 5.29 19.11
N ALA A 130 -12.75 5.37 17.91
CA ALA A 130 -13.48 5.22 16.64
C ALA A 130 -14.09 3.82 16.39
N PHE A 131 -13.63 2.78 17.08
CA PHE A 131 -14.27 1.45 17.07
C PHE A 131 -15.46 1.35 18.05
N GLY A 132 -15.70 2.39 18.84
CA GLY A 132 -16.80 2.47 19.78
C GLY A 132 -16.64 1.55 20.98
N ARG A 133 -17.77 0.99 21.43
CA ARG A 133 -17.84 0.15 22.64
C ARG A 133 -18.04 -1.33 22.32
N GLU A 134 -17.84 -1.72 21.07
CA GLU A 134 -17.95 -3.10 20.63
C GLU A 134 -16.90 -4.00 21.28
N SER A 135 -17.22 -5.29 21.42
CA SER A 135 -16.27 -6.26 21.95
C SER A 135 -15.10 -6.44 20.99
N GLY A 136 -13.88 -6.44 21.52
CA GLY A 136 -12.68 -6.74 20.74
C GLY A 136 -12.71 -8.11 20.08
N GLN A 137 -13.36 -9.10 20.70
CA GLN A 137 -13.54 -10.43 20.11
C GLN A 137 -14.46 -10.39 18.89
N TYR A 138 -15.52 -9.58 18.94
CA TYR A 138 -16.41 -9.37 17.81
C TYR A 138 -15.69 -8.68 16.64
N LEU A 139 -14.98 -7.59 16.92
CA LEU A 139 -14.19 -6.87 15.91
C LEU A 139 -13.10 -7.76 15.30
N ALA A 140 -12.37 -8.52 16.13
CA ALA A 140 -11.39 -9.49 15.67
C ALA A 140 -12.01 -10.62 14.83
N ALA A 141 -13.19 -11.11 15.20
CA ALA A 141 -13.91 -12.10 14.41
C ALA A 141 -14.31 -11.55 13.04
N LEU A 142 -14.83 -10.31 12.97
CA LEU A 142 -15.10 -9.64 11.70
C LEU A 142 -13.83 -9.53 10.85
N MET A 143 -12.71 -9.09 11.43
CA MET A 143 -11.44 -8.98 10.71
C MET A 143 -10.99 -10.33 10.15
N ARG A 144 -10.99 -11.39 10.96
CA ARG A 144 -10.63 -12.74 10.50
C ARG A 144 -11.50 -13.21 9.34
N GLN A 145 -12.81 -12.98 9.43
CA GLN A 145 -13.80 -13.41 8.44
C GLN A 145 -13.95 -12.48 7.23
N THR A 146 -13.28 -11.31 7.22
CA THR A 146 -13.23 -10.44 6.04
C THR A 146 -12.17 -10.96 5.06
N HIS A 147 -12.63 -11.54 3.96
CA HIS A 147 -11.81 -12.05 2.87
C HIS A 147 -11.57 -10.93 1.85
N ALA A 148 -10.31 -10.60 1.61
CA ALA A 148 -9.91 -9.71 0.53
C ALA A 148 -9.85 -10.50 -0.80
N PRO A 149 -10.06 -9.85 -1.96
CA PRO A 149 -10.13 -8.40 -2.14
C PRO A 149 -11.48 -7.80 -1.77
N ILE A 150 -11.44 -6.48 -1.51
CA ILE A 150 -12.61 -5.63 -1.34
C ILE A 150 -12.86 -4.99 -2.70
N VAL A 151 -14.09 -5.08 -3.21
CA VAL A 151 -14.42 -4.69 -4.59
C VAL A 151 -14.12 -3.22 -4.87
N SER A 152 -14.32 -2.35 -3.88
CA SER A 152 -14.00 -0.92 -3.97
C SER A 152 -12.60 -0.61 -3.48
N ARG A 153 -11.85 0.08 -4.35
CA ARG A 153 -10.56 0.68 -4.04
C ARG A 153 -10.67 1.66 -2.88
N TRP A 154 -11.69 2.52 -2.88
CA TRP A 154 -11.89 3.51 -1.82
C TRP A 154 -12.28 2.89 -0.48
N ALA A 155 -13.05 1.80 -0.49
CA ALA A 155 -13.32 1.01 0.72
C ALA A 155 -12.03 0.38 1.28
N SER A 156 -11.16 -0.15 0.43
CA SER A 156 -9.84 -0.67 0.83
C SER A 156 -8.95 0.41 1.47
N ILE A 157 -8.87 1.60 0.86
CA ILE A 157 -8.11 2.74 1.39
C ILE A 157 -8.67 3.20 2.75
N LEU A 158 -9.99 3.31 2.86
CA LEU A 158 -10.67 3.67 4.11
C LEU A 158 -10.41 2.63 5.20
N LEU A 159 -10.50 1.34 4.87
CA LEU A 159 -10.21 0.26 5.81
C LEU A 159 -8.75 0.30 6.26
N ARG A 160 -7.78 0.51 5.37
CA ARG A 160 -6.37 0.67 5.76
C ARG A 160 -6.21 1.78 6.78
N ARG A 161 -6.84 2.95 6.57
CA ARG A 161 -6.83 4.05 7.53
C ARG A 161 -7.40 3.64 8.88
N ALA A 162 -8.55 2.95 8.90
CA ALA A 162 -9.15 2.42 10.13
C ALA A 162 -8.22 1.43 10.84
N LEU A 163 -7.62 0.51 10.10
CA LEU A 163 -6.73 -0.51 10.62
C LEU A 163 -5.36 0.03 11.05
N LEU A 164 -4.93 1.22 10.63
CA LEU A 164 -3.68 1.85 11.07
C LEU A 164 -3.86 2.94 12.13
N SER A 165 -5.09 3.34 12.43
CA SER A 165 -5.35 4.41 13.41
C SER A 165 -4.95 4.02 14.84
N ALA A 166 -4.40 4.95 15.61
CA ALA A 166 -4.03 4.77 17.00
C ALA A 166 -5.29 4.74 17.87
N THR A 167 -5.92 3.58 17.96
CA THR A 167 -7.20 3.39 18.66
C THR A 167 -6.98 2.73 20.00
N ASP A 168 -7.86 3.05 20.95
CA ASP A 168 -7.89 2.37 22.24
C ASP A 168 -8.17 0.87 22.02
N THR A 169 -7.50 0.01 22.77
CA THR A 169 -7.68 -1.44 22.70
C THR A 169 -9.08 -1.80 23.17
N PRO A 170 -9.92 -2.43 22.32
CA PRO A 170 -11.29 -2.74 22.70
C PRO A 170 -11.38 -3.72 23.87
N ARG A 171 -12.51 -3.70 24.59
CA ARG A 171 -12.70 -4.61 25.73
C ARG A 171 -12.75 -6.08 25.29
N GLY A 172 -12.13 -6.96 26.08
CA GLY A 172 -12.20 -8.41 25.88
C GLY A 172 -11.20 -8.99 24.87
N ILE A 173 -10.22 -8.20 24.43
CA ILE A 173 -9.06 -8.66 23.65
C ILE A 173 -7.77 -8.07 24.24
N ASP A 174 -6.68 -8.83 24.16
CA ASP A 174 -5.35 -8.32 24.50
C ASP A 174 -4.84 -7.34 23.42
N GLY A 175 -4.03 -6.35 23.81
CA GLY A 175 -3.50 -5.35 22.89
C GLY A 175 -2.65 -5.95 21.77
N ALA A 176 -1.79 -6.94 22.06
CA ALA A 176 -0.96 -7.57 21.04
C ALA A 176 -1.81 -8.41 20.07
N ASP A 177 -2.85 -9.10 20.56
CA ASP A 177 -3.80 -9.81 19.71
C ASP A 177 -4.63 -8.85 18.84
N TRP A 178 -5.00 -7.68 19.38
CA TRP A 178 -5.67 -6.64 18.62
C TRP A 178 -4.80 -6.11 17.49
N ALA A 179 -3.52 -5.84 17.76
CA ALA A 179 -2.54 -5.48 16.73
C ALA A 179 -2.40 -6.57 15.67
N ALA A 180 -2.36 -7.84 16.10
CA ALA A 180 -2.20 -8.99 15.23
C ALA A 180 -3.35 -9.14 14.23
N GLU A 181 -4.61 -9.00 14.67
CA GLU A 181 -5.76 -9.15 13.77
C GLU A 181 -5.87 -8.01 12.75
N ARG A 182 -5.48 -6.79 13.15
CA ARG A 182 -5.39 -5.65 12.23
C ARG A 182 -4.29 -5.84 11.21
N ALA A 183 -3.10 -6.24 11.64
CA ALA A 183 -1.97 -6.55 10.76
C ALA A 183 -2.32 -7.70 9.80
N TRP A 184 -3.02 -8.72 10.26
CA TRP A 184 -3.43 -9.85 9.43
C TRP A 184 -4.43 -9.47 8.33
N LEU A 185 -5.37 -8.57 8.62
CA LEU A 185 -6.29 -8.07 7.59
C LEU A 185 -5.56 -7.16 6.59
N LEU A 186 -4.70 -6.24 7.06
CA LEU A 186 -3.84 -5.42 6.20
C LEU A 186 -3.02 -6.29 5.23
N LEU A 187 -2.39 -7.35 5.74
CA LEU A 187 -1.56 -8.25 4.94
C LEU A 187 -2.35 -8.91 3.80
N ARG A 188 -3.57 -9.41 4.09
CA ARG A 188 -4.47 -10.01 3.09
C ARG A 188 -5.02 -9.00 2.08
N MET A 189 -5.06 -7.72 2.42
CA MET A 189 -5.40 -6.63 1.49
C MET A 189 -4.25 -6.28 0.53
N GLY A 190 -3.06 -6.84 0.72
CA GLY A 190 -1.86 -6.49 -0.06
C GLY A 190 -0.97 -5.43 0.62
N GLU A 191 -1.29 -5.04 1.86
CA GLU A 191 -0.62 -3.95 2.57
C GLU A 191 0.57 -4.43 3.42
N ALA A 192 1.57 -5.06 2.80
CA ALA A 192 2.72 -5.62 3.54
C ALA A 192 3.42 -4.56 4.42
N ASP A 193 3.73 -3.39 3.86
CA ASP A 193 4.39 -2.29 4.59
C ASP A 193 3.52 -1.76 5.75
N SER A 194 2.21 -1.62 5.53
CA SER A 194 1.28 -1.16 6.58
C SER A 194 1.11 -2.21 7.68
N ALA A 195 1.04 -3.50 7.32
CA ALA A 195 1.01 -4.59 8.28
C ALA A 195 2.29 -4.60 9.13
N ARG A 196 3.45 -4.33 8.52
CA ARG A 196 4.73 -4.20 9.23
C ARG A 196 4.71 -3.05 10.22
N LEU A 197 4.22 -1.87 9.83
CA LEU A 197 4.06 -0.75 10.75
C LEU A 197 3.16 -1.09 11.94
N MET A 198 2.08 -1.85 11.72
CA MET A 198 1.20 -2.30 12.81
C MET A 198 1.91 -3.29 13.74
N VAL A 199 2.59 -4.30 13.20
CA VAL A 199 3.37 -5.27 13.98
C VAL A 199 4.42 -4.54 14.83
N GLN A 200 5.13 -3.58 14.25
CA GLN A 200 6.14 -2.77 14.92
C GLN A 200 5.57 -1.74 15.91
N SER A 201 4.24 -1.54 15.93
CA SER A 201 3.56 -0.69 16.91
C SER A 201 3.46 -1.35 18.29
N VAL A 202 3.85 -2.61 18.41
CA VAL A 202 4.01 -3.34 19.68
C VAL A 202 5.49 -3.63 19.89
N ASP A 203 5.96 -3.59 21.14
CA ASP A 203 7.33 -3.96 21.48
C ASP A 203 7.51 -5.49 21.45
N SER A 204 8.65 -5.98 20.95
CA SER A 204 8.85 -7.41 20.63
C SER A 204 8.80 -8.36 21.83
N ASP A 205 9.07 -7.85 23.03
CA ASP A 205 8.95 -8.56 24.32
C ASP A 205 7.50 -8.69 24.79
N ARG A 206 6.58 -7.91 24.20
CA ARG A 206 5.14 -7.90 24.50
C ARG A 206 4.30 -8.63 23.44
N TYR A 207 4.94 -9.35 22.52
CA TYR A 207 4.22 -10.09 21.48
C TYR A 207 3.48 -11.29 22.07
N SER A 208 2.20 -11.43 21.68
CA SER A 208 1.45 -12.65 21.89
C SER A 208 1.86 -13.74 20.88
N PRO A 209 1.53 -15.02 21.13
CA PRO A 209 1.74 -16.09 20.14
C PRO A 209 1.06 -15.79 18.80
N ARG A 210 -0.11 -15.15 18.83
CA ARG A 210 -0.82 -14.71 17.61
C ARG A 210 -0.03 -13.64 16.88
N LEU A 211 0.51 -12.65 17.59
CA LEU A 211 1.31 -11.60 16.96
C LEU A 211 2.62 -12.13 16.36
N TYR A 212 3.30 -13.09 17.00
CA TYR A 212 4.44 -13.77 16.38
C TYR A 212 4.05 -14.48 15.08
N ALA A 213 2.92 -15.21 15.05
CA ALA A 213 2.47 -15.87 13.84
C ALA A 213 2.23 -14.88 12.68
N ILE A 214 1.61 -13.74 12.97
CA ILE A 214 1.35 -12.69 11.96
C ILE A 214 2.63 -11.95 11.57
N ALA A 215 3.52 -11.66 12.54
CA ALA A 215 4.79 -11.00 12.29
C ALA A 215 5.62 -11.77 11.25
N MET A 216 5.71 -13.11 11.37
CA MET A 216 6.44 -13.91 10.40
C MET A 216 5.92 -13.70 8.97
N GLN A 217 4.60 -13.77 8.79
CA GLN A 217 3.96 -13.59 7.48
C GLN A 217 4.19 -12.17 6.94
N THR A 218 4.12 -11.17 7.81
CA THR A 218 4.32 -9.75 7.46
C THR A 218 5.74 -9.47 6.98
N TYR A 219 6.76 -9.92 7.70
CA TYR A 219 8.16 -9.72 7.30
C TYR A 219 8.50 -10.46 5.99
N LEU A 220 7.96 -11.66 5.81
CA LEU A 220 8.10 -12.41 4.56
C LEU A 220 7.38 -11.74 3.39
N ALA A 221 6.18 -11.17 3.59
CA ALA A 221 5.48 -10.40 2.57
C ALA A 221 6.21 -9.11 2.18
N SER A 222 6.94 -8.49 3.10
CA SER A 222 7.83 -7.36 2.79
C SER A 222 9.19 -7.80 2.21
N ALA A 223 9.39 -9.10 1.92
CA ALA A 223 10.65 -9.67 1.46
C ALA A 223 11.85 -9.31 2.36
N ASP A 224 11.63 -9.28 3.67
CA ASP A 224 12.64 -8.92 4.68
C ASP A 224 12.77 -10.05 5.73
N PRO A 225 13.49 -11.13 5.41
CA PRO A 225 13.75 -12.20 6.37
C PRO A 225 14.64 -11.77 7.54
N ALA A 226 15.43 -10.70 7.40
CA ALA A 226 16.28 -10.18 8.47
C ALA A 226 15.45 -9.59 9.61
N GLY A 227 14.29 -9.01 9.28
CA GLY A 227 13.34 -8.50 10.26
C GLY A 227 12.76 -9.55 11.22
N LEU A 228 12.92 -10.85 10.94
CA LEU A 228 12.57 -11.94 11.85
C LEU A 228 13.56 -12.10 13.01
N CYS A 229 14.79 -11.63 12.87
CA CYS A 229 15.86 -11.95 13.82
C CYS A 229 15.68 -11.36 15.22
N PRO A 230 15.22 -10.11 15.39
CA PRO A 230 14.87 -9.60 16.73
C PRO A 230 13.71 -10.36 17.40
N LEU A 231 12.87 -11.06 16.61
CA LEU A 231 11.70 -11.79 17.12
C LEU A 231 11.99 -13.26 17.39
N SER A 232 13.09 -13.79 16.83
CA SER A 232 13.39 -15.22 16.77
C SER A 232 13.38 -15.89 18.15
N GLU A 233 14.08 -15.31 19.13
CA GLU A 233 14.20 -15.92 20.46
C GLU A 233 12.84 -16.04 21.16
N GLY A 234 12.04 -14.96 21.13
CA GLY A 234 10.70 -14.96 21.70
C GLY A 234 9.76 -15.92 20.95
N ALA A 235 9.77 -15.87 19.62
CA ALA A 235 8.92 -16.71 18.79
C ALA A 235 9.18 -18.21 19.02
N LEU A 236 10.44 -18.63 19.14
CA LEU A 236 10.82 -20.03 19.36
C LEU A 236 10.35 -20.59 20.72
N ARG A 237 9.98 -19.75 21.68
CA ARG A 237 9.39 -20.17 22.96
C ARG A 237 7.89 -20.49 22.84
N PHE A 238 7.20 -19.84 21.90
CA PHE A 238 5.73 -19.88 21.80
C PHE A 238 5.21 -20.54 20.52
N SER A 239 6.03 -20.64 19.47
CA SER A 239 5.65 -21.13 18.15
C SER A 239 6.47 -22.35 17.73
N LYS A 240 5.80 -23.28 17.06
CA LYS A 240 6.41 -24.46 16.42
C LYS A 240 6.38 -24.37 14.89
N GLU A 241 6.09 -23.19 14.36
CA GLU A 241 6.06 -22.98 12.91
C GLU A 241 7.47 -23.23 12.34
N PRO A 242 7.62 -24.08 11.30
CA PRO A 242 8.93 -24.46 10.78
C PRO A 242 9.80 -23.28 10.33
N GLY A 243 9.17 -22.17 9.90
CA GLY A 243 9.88 -20.94 9.55
C GLY A 243 10.66 -20.33 10.72
N TRP A 244 10.16 -20.42 11.96
CA TRP A 244 10.89 -19.98 13.15
C TRP A 244 12.05 -20.91 13.48
N ASP A 245 11.96 -22.22 13.23
CA ASP A 245 13.12 -23.10 13.40
C ASP A 245 14.26 -22.75 12.43
N MET A 246 13.94 -22.26 11.23
CA MET A 246 14.93 -21.81 10.25
C MET A 246 15.63 -20.50 10.63
N THR A 247 15.06 -19.66 11.52
CA THR A 247 15.74 -18.44 11.98
C THR A 247 16.99 -18.76 12.80
N ARG A 248 17.05 -19.95 13.42
CA ARG A 248 18.28 -20.46 14.10
C ARG A 248 19.47 -20.57 13.15
N ALA A 249 19.23 -20.72 11.85
CA ALA A 249 20.27 -20.73 10.83
C ALA A 249 20.42 -19.36 10.14
N ILE A 250 19.29 -18.74 9.78
CA ILE A 250 19.28 -17.47 9.03
C ILE A 250 19.90 -16.33 9.84
N CYS A 251 19.54 -16.18 11.12
CA CYS A 251 19.94 -15.02 11.90
C CYS A 251 21.44 -14.98 12.22
N PRO A 252 22.08 -16.09 12.65
CA PRO A 252 23.54 -16.13 12.76
C PRO A 252 24.24 -15.88 11.42
N ALA A 253 23.69 -16.34 10.29
CA ALA A 253 24.28 -16.10 8.97
C ALA A 253 24.32 -14.61 8.62
N LEU A 254 23.23 -13.89 8.94
CA LEU A 254 23.12 -12.45 8.73
C LEU A 254 24.01 -11.64 9.69
N SER A 255 24.29 -12.15 10.90
CA SER A 255 25.23 -11.55 11.84
C SER A 255 26.70 -11.97 11.62
N GLY A 256 26.98 -12.78 10.59
CA GLY A 256 28.34 -13.21 10.24
C GLY A 256 28.86 -14.48 10.92
N ASP A 257 28.05 -15.14 11.75
CA ASP A 257 28.40 -16.43 12.35
C ASP A 257 27.97 -17.62 11.47
N GLN A 258 28.83 -17.92 10.50
CA GLN A 258 28.61 -19.03 9.57
C GLN A 258 28.72 -20.42 10.22
N GLY A 259 29.45 -20.55 11.33
CA GLY A 259 29.63 -21.80 12.05
C GLY A 259 28.31 -22.25 12.69
N MET A 260 27.71 -21.35 13.47
CA MET A 260 26.39 -21.56 14.06
C MET A 260 25.31 -21.72 12.98
N ALA A 261 25.32 -20.87 11.95
CA ALA A 261 24.35 -20.94 10.87
C ALA A 261 24.36 -22.30 10.14
N SER A 262 25.55 -22.77 9.75
CA SER A 262 25.71 -24.06 9.07
C SER A 262 25.34 -25.24 9.97
N GLY A 263 25.69 -25.18 11.25
CA GLY A 263 25.33 -26.20 12.24
C GLY A 263 23.82 -26.32 12.41
N ALA A 264 23.14 -25.19 12.61
CA ALA A 264 21.68 -25.14 12.76
C ALA A 264 20.96 -25.60 11.49
N LEU A 265 21.45 -25.21 10.31
CA LEU A 265 20.87 -25.62 9.03
C LEU A 265 20.99 -27.15 8.82
N ASN A 266 22.17 -27.73 9.06
CA ASN A 266 22.37 -29.17 8.97
C ASN A 266 21.51 -29.93 9.99
N GLN A 267 21.31 -29.36 11.19
CA GLN A 267 20.42 -29.93 12.20
C GLN A 267 18.95 -29.90 11.75
N ALA A 268 18.47 -28.79 11.18
CA ALA A 268 17.12 -28.67 10.63
C ALA A 268 16.88 -29.69 9.51
N GLN A 269 17.90 -29.91 8.65
CA GLN A 269 17.87 -30.94 7.61
C GLN A 269 17.76 -32.35 8.20
N ARG A 270 18.61 -32.69 9.19
CA ARG A 270 18.62 -34.02 9.84
C ARG A 270 17.30 -34.32 10.56
N ARG A 271 16.72 -33.32 11.22
CA ARG A 271 15.41 -33.45 11.89
C ARG A 271 14.25 -33.46 10.89
N GLY A 272 14.49 -33.02 9.66
CA GLY A 272 13.48 -32.96 8.59
C GLY A 272 12.34 -31.99 8.90
N VAL A 273 12.61 -30.93 9.67
CA VAL A 273 11.64 -29.89 10.08
C VAL A 273 11.17 -29.08 8.88
N VAL A 274 12.11 -28.71 8.00
CA VAL A 274 11.86 -28.06 6.71
C VAL A 274 12.50 -28.89 5.61
N ARG A 275 11.80 -29.04 4.47
CA ARG A 275 12.22 -29.90 3.36
C ARG A 275 12.01 -29.21 2.01
N GLY A 276 12.55 -29.82 0.96
CA GLY A 276 12.33 -29.38 -0.42
C GLY A 276 12.76 -27.93 -0.65
N ILE A 277 11.97 -27.20 -1.45
CA ILE A 277 12.25 -25.81 -1.81
C ILE A 277 12.33 -24.88 -0.60
N ASP A 278 11.51 -25.10 0.44
CA ASP A 278 11.47 -24.23 1.62
C ASP A 278 12.80 -24.28 2.39
N TYR A 279 13.44 -25.46 2.43
CA TYR A 279 14.78 -25.64 2.98
C TYR A 279 15.84 -25.02 2.07
N ARG A 280 15.74 -25.22 0.74
CA ARG A 280 16.72 -24.69 -0.23
C ARG A 280 16.74 -23.17 -0.28
N LEU A 281 15.59 -22.53 -0.15
CA LEU A 281 15.50 -21.08 -0.04
C LEU A 281 16.22 -20.59 1.23
N ALA A 282 15.98 -21.22 2.37
CA ALA A 282 16.66 -20.88 3.62
C ALA A 282 18.18 -21.14 3.56
N GLU A 283 18.59 -22.27 2.96
CA GLU A 283 20.00 -22.58 2.70
C GLU A 283 20.65 -21.53 1.80
N LYS A 284 19.91 -21.01 0.80
CA LYS A 284 20.40 -19.93 -0.06
C LYS A 284 20.58 -18.63 0.71
N VAL A 285 19.65 -18.26 1.60
CA VAL A 285 19.84 -17.11 2.51
C VAL A 285 21.11 -17.27 3.34
N VAL A 286 21.30 -18.42 3.97
CA VAL A 286 22.52 -18.72 4.74
C VAL A 286 23.76 -18.64 3.84
N GLY A 287 23.67 -19.16 2.61
CA GLY A 287 24.71 -19.13 1.59
C GLY A 287 25.08 -17.73 1.07
N THR A 288 24.22 -16.73 1.26
CA THR A 288 24.52 -15.32 0.95
C THR A 288 25.17 -14.56 2.11
N GLY A 289 25.27 -15.17 3.31
CA GLY A 289 25.90 -14.53 4.46
C GLY A 289 27.42 -14.36 4.30
N PHE A 290 28.01 -13.47 5.11
CA PHE A 290 29.45 -13.20 5.10
C PHE A 290 30.26 -14.49 5.28
N ASN A 291 31.31 -14.71 4.47
CA ASN A 291 32.16 -15.91 4.49
C ASN A 291 31.45 -17.25 4.19
N ALA A 292 30.23 -17.23 3.67
CA ALA A 292 29.55 -18.42 3.24
C ALA A 292 30.23 -19.05 2.01
N ARG A 293 30.28 -20.39 1.97
CA ARG A 293 30.87 -21.17 0.85
C ARG A 293 29.83 -22.00 0.10
N ARG A 294 28.54 -21.68 0.25
CA ARG A 294 27.43 -22.45 -0.31
C ARG A 294 26.77 -21.68 -1.45
N SER A 295 26.80 -22.28 -2.66
CA SER A 295 25.98 -21.83 -3.79
C SER A 295 24.81 -22.79 -3.97
N VAL A 296 23.59 -22.27 -3.92
CA VAL A 296 22.35 -23.05 -4.03
C VAL A 296 21.59 -22.61 -5.27
N LYS A 297 21.29 -23.56 -6.15
CA LYS A 297 20.31 -23.38 -7.22
C LYS A 297 18.91 -23.68 -6.67
N ILE A 298 17.96 -22.79 -6.94
CA ILE A 298 16.56 -23.00 -6.61
C ILE A 298 15.87 -23.60 -7.84
N GLU A 299 15.14 -24.69 -7.62
CA GLU A 299 14.34 -25.37 -8.64
C GLU A 299 12.89 -25.40 -8.15
N TRP A 300 11.97 -25.01 -9.02
CA TRP A 300 10.54 -24.90 -8.71
C TRP A 300 9.73 -26.14 -9.14
N ASP A 301 10.41 -27.16 -9.67
CA ASP A 301 9.77 -28.40 -10.13
C ASP A 301 9.03 -29.09 -8.97
N GLY A 302 7.75 -29.41 -9.19
CA GLY A 302 6.89 -30.05 -8.19
C GLY A 302 6.45 -29.11 -7.05
N VAL A 303 6.53 -27.79 -7.24
CA VAL A 303 5.99 -26.80 -6.31
C VAL A 303 4.58 -26.40 -6.75
N ASP A 304 3.58 -26.73 -5.96
CA ASP A 304 2.17 -26.49 -6.35
C ASP A 304 1.57 -25.18 -5.79
N ARG A 305 2.26 -24.51 -4.86
CA ARG A 305 1.73 -23.33 -4.16
C ARG A 305 2.79 -22.30 -3.80
N LEU A 306 2.48 -21.04 -3.99
CA LEU A 306 3.27 -19.91 -3.50
C LEU A 306 2.85 -19.55 -2.07
N THR A 307 3.71 -19.85 -1.09
CA THR A 307 3.53 -19.47 0.32
C THR A 307 4.25 -18.15 0.62
N ALA A 308 3.92 -17.49 1.73
CA ALA A 308 4.67 -16.30 2.17
C ALA A 308 6.16 -16.61 2.37
N TRP A 309 6.50 -17.81 2.88
CA TRP A 309 7.90 -18.27 2.99
C TRP A 309 8.60 -18.28 1.63
N ARG A 310 7.97 -18.91 0.63
CA ARG A 310 8.51 -19.03 -0.72
C ARG A 310 8.65 -17.67 -1.39
N TYR A 311 7.59 -16.87 -1.34
CA TYR A 311 7.59 -15.51 -1.88
C TYR A 311 8.65 -14.64 -1.21
N GLY A 312 8.67 -14.59 0.12
CA GLY A 312 9.53 -13.69 0.88
C GLY A 312 11.01 -14.00 0.72
N LEU A 313 11.40 -15.26 0.82
CA LEU A 313 12.80 -15.65 0.65
C LEU A 313 13.25 -15.55 -0.81
N ALA A 314 12.43 -16.00 -1.77
CA ALA A 314 12.81 -15.91 -3.18
C ALA A 314 12.96 -14.44 -3.61
N THR A 315 12.01 -13.59 -3.25
CA THR A 315 12.04 -12.15 -3.55
C THR A 315 13.21 -11.45 -2.88
N ALA A 316 13.48 -11.73 -1.60
CA ALA A 316 14.64 -11.16 -0.88
C ALA A 316 15.98 -11.53 -1.53
N LEU A 317 16.05 -12.73 -2.11
CA LEU A 317 17.22 -13.26 -2.81
C LEU A 317 17.24 -12.91 -4.31
N ASN A 318 16.28 -12.11 -4.80
CA ASN A 318 16.07 -11.82 -6.21
C ASN A 318 15.96 -13.08 -7.10
N VAL A 319 15.54 -14.22 -6.52
CA VAL A 319 15.25 -15.45 -7.25
C VAL A 319 13.93 -15.26 -8.00
N GLU A 320 13.92 -15.63 -9.28
CA GLU A 320 12.72 -15.56 -10.09
C GLU A 320 11.68 -16.58 -9.65
N ILE A 321 10.46 -16.10 -9.42
CA ILE A 321 9.28 -16.91 -9.09
C ILE A 321 8.50 -17.10 -10.38
N PRO A 322 8.25 -18.34 -10.82
CA PRO A 322 7.43 -18.64 -11.98
C PRO A 322 6.04 -17.97 -11.94
N GLU A 323 5.58 -17.52 -13.11
CA GLU A 323 4.32 -16.78 -13.26
C GLU A 323 3.09 -17.60 -12.83
N ASP A 324 3.09 -18.90 -13.12
CA ASP A 324 2.05 -19.85 -12.76
C ASP A 324 1.89 -20.00 -11.23
N LEU A 325 2.98 -19.86 -10.47
CA LEU A 325 2.92 -19.89 -9.01
C LEU A 325 2.18 -18.69 -8.43
N TYR A 326 2.25 -17.52 -9.05
CA TYR A 326 1.47 -16.38 -8.61
C TYR A 326 -0.04 -16.62 -8.76
N ALA A 327 -0.47 -17.42 -9.74
CA ALA A 327 -1.87 -17.80 -9.90
C ALA A 327 -2.38 -18.75 -8.79
N THR A 328 -1.47 -19.41 -8.06
CA THR A 328 -1.81 -20.25 -6.90
C THR A 328 -2.05 -19.44 -5.62
N ALA A 329 -1.75 -18.13 -5.65
CA ALA A 329 -1.93 -17.20 -4.55
C ALA A 329 -2.98 -16.13 -4.88
N GLY A 330 -3.43 -15.41 -3.86
CA GLY A 330 -4.34 -14.29 -4.06
C GLY A 330 -3.63 -13.08 -4.70
N GLN A 331 -4.40 -12.21 -5.36
CA GLN A 331 -3.90 -10.96 -5.98
C GLN A 331 -3.12 -10.05 -5.01
N HIS A 332 -3.33 -10.19 -3.70
CA HIS A 332 -2.57 -9.46 -2.69
C HIS A 332 -1.06 -9.75 -2.72
N VAL A 333 -0.63 -10.94 -3.15
CA VAL A 333 0.81 -11.27 -3.27
C VAL A 333 1.48 -10.47 -4.39
N ARG A 334 0.75 -10.19 -5.48
CA ARG A 334 1.21 -9.25 -6.52
C ARG A 334 1.34 -7.82 -6.01
N ALA A 335 0.48 -7.41 -5.09
CA ALA A 335 0.63 -6.12 -4.44
C ALA A 335 1.84 -6.05 -3.49
N TRP A 336 2.23 -7.18 -2.87
CA TRP A 336 3.50 -7.26 -2.14
C TRP A 336 4.68 -7.07 -3.09
N GLU A 337 4.65 -7.71 -4.27
CA GLU A 337 5.71 -7.62 -5.30
C GLU A 337 5.94 -6.17 -5.73
N ALA A 338 4.86 -5.40 -5.90
CA ALA A 338 4.91 -3.97 -6.26
C ALA A 338 5.81 -3.12 -5.33
N ARG A 339 5.92 -3.53 -4.07
CA ARG A 339 6.65 -2.83 -3.01
C ARG A 339 8.01 -3.44 -2.68
N ALA A 340 8.36 -4.58 -3.27
CA ALA A 340 9.58 -5.31 -2.94
C ALA A 340 10.85 -4.60 -3.42
N PRO A 341 11.67 -3.98 -2.54
CA PRO A 341 12.80 -3.17 -2.95
C PRO A 341 13.94 -3.99 -3.60
N ALA A 342 14.00 -5.29 -3.35
CA ALA A 342 15.00 -6.20 -3.92
C ALA A 342 14.80 -6.44 -5.44
N LEU A 343 13.63 -6.07 -5.99
CA LEU A 343 13.29 -6.27 -7.40
C LEU A 343 13.47 -4.98 -8.21
N THR A 344 13.93 -5.14 -9.45
CA THR A 344 13.99 -4.03 -10.43
C THR A 344 12.59 -3.46 -10.68
N ALA A 345 12.51 -2.20 -11.13
CA ALA A 345 11.23 -1.59 -11.46
C ALA A 345 10.46 -2.42 -12.50
N LEU A 346 11.14 -2.91 -13.55
CA LEU A 346 10.52 -3.76 -14.56
C LEU A 346 9.90 -5.04 -13.98
N ARG A 347 10.61 -5.75 -13.08
CA ARG A 347 10.07 -6.97 -12.44
C ARG A 347 8.86 -6.68 -11.56
N ARG A 348 8.74 -5.46 -11.02
CA ARG A 348 7.60 -5.06 -10.18
C ARG A 348 6.37 -4.60 -10.96
N GLN A 349 6.52 -4.31 -12.25
CA GLN A 349 5.46 -3.66 -13.05
C GLN A 349 4.11 -4.43 -13.01
N PRO A 350 4.05 -5.78 -13.17
CA PRO A 350 2.79 -6.50 -13.08
C PRO A 350 2.11 -6.34 -11.71
N GLY A 351 2.91 -6.35 -10.64
CA GLY A 351 2.46 -6.11 -9.29
C GLY A 351 1.92 -4.70 -9.07
N VAL A 352 2.55 -3.68 -9.67
CA VAL A 352 2.16 -2.27 -9.51
C VAL A 352 0.75 -1.99 -10.03
N ASP A 353 0.38 -2.55 -11.19
CA ASP A 353 -0.96 -2.39 -11.76
C ASP A 353 -2.02 -3.00 -10.83
N ILE A 354 -1.74 -4.17 -10.26
CA ILE A 354 -2.62 -4.82 -9.28
C ILE A 354 -2.69 -4.02 -7.98
N ALA A 355 -1.55 -3.53 -7.49
CA ALA A 355 -1.48 -2.69 -6.29
C ALA A 355 -2.27 -1.38 -6.45
N ALA A 356 -2.29 -0.78 -7.64
CA ALA A 356 -3.11 0.39 -7.93
C ALA A 356 -4.61 0.07 -7.85
N ARG A 357 -5.06 -1.05 -8.46
CA ARG A 357 -6.46 -1.51 -8.43
C ARG A 357 -6.94 -1.83 -7.02
N LEU A 358 -6.11 -2.49 -6.21
CA LEU A 358 -6.42 -2.84 -4.82
C LEU A 358 -6.37 -1.64 -3.86
N GLY A 359 -5.90 -0.49 -4.33
CA GLY A 359 -5.78 0.74 -3.56
C GLY A 359 -4.48 0.88 -2.80
N VAL A 360 -3.61 -0.14 -2.78
CA VAL A 360 -2.27 -0.12 -2.15
C VAL A 360 -1.46 1.06 -2.67
N PHE A 361 -1.42 1.26 -3.99
CA PHE A 361 -0.79 2.41 -4.62
C PHE A 361 -1.75 3.60 -4.75
N SER A 362 -1.22 4.79 -4.41
CA SER A 362 -1.86 6.08 -4.72
C SER A 362 -1.57 6.48 -6.17
N ASN A 363 -2.34 7.44 -6.71
CA ASN A 363 -2.03 8.07 -8.01
C ASN A 363 -0.57 8.58 -8.04
N ALA A 364 -0.10 9.24 -6.97
CA ALA A 364 1.27 9.75 -6.90
C ALA A 364 2.32 8.64 -6.92
N ALA A 365 2.08 7.52 -6.22
CA ALA A 365 2.99 6.37 -6.22
C ALA A 365 3.04 5.69 -7.59
N LEU A 366 1.89 5.56 -8.27
CA LEU A 366 1.80 4.96 -9.60
C LEU A 366 2.55 5.82 -10.64
N VAL A 367 2.32 7.13 -10.64
CA VAL A 367 3.03 8.07 -11.54
C VAL A 367 4.52 8.09 -11.24
N GLY A 368 4.90 8.11 -9.95
CA GLY A 368 6.30 8.05 -9.54
C GLY A 368 7.01 6.77 -10.01
N PHE A 369 6.32 5.63 -9.96
CA PHE A 369 6.85 4.36 -10.45
C PHE A 369 7.11 4.39 -11.97
N TYR A 370 6.14 4.82 -12.78
CA TYR A 370 6.34 4.93 -14.23
C TYR A 370 7.34 6.02 -14.61
N GLY A 371 7.44 7.09 -13.82
CA GLY A 371 8.49 8.10 -13.97
C GLY A 371 9.89 7.56 -13.71
N GLN A 372 10.06 6.71 -12.68
CA GLN A 372 11.31 6.01 -12.42
C GLN A 372 11.63 5.06 -13.58
N LEU A 373 10.67 4.23 -14.01
CA LEU A 373 10.87 3.25 -15.07
C LEU A 373 11.28 3.90 -16.40
N GLY A 374 10.76 5.09 -16.69
CA GLY A 374 11.17 5.89 -17.85
C GLY A 374 12.56 6.52 -17.73
N SER A 375 13.10 6.67 -16.52
CA SER A 375 14.45 7.18 -16.28
C SER A 375 15.51 6.10 -16.39
N ASP A 376 15.14 4.83 -16.18
CA ASP A 376 16.05 3.68 -16.24
C ASP A 376 16.47 3.31 -17.68
N GLY A 377 15.75 3.79 -18.72
CA GLY A 377 16.18 3.73 -20.14
C GLY A 377 15.96 2.40 -20.89
N ASP A 378 15.71 1.29 -20.20
CA ASP A 378 15.64 -0.07 -20.77
C ASP A 378 14.22 -0.69 -20.75
N ALA A 379 13.18 0.13 -20.85
CA ALA A 379 11.80 -0.37 -20.83
C ALA A 379 11.43 -1.08 -22.16
N PRO A 380 10.73 -2.23 -22.12
CA PRO A 380 10.08 -2.83 -23.30
C PRO A 380 9.18 -1.83 -24.04
N ALA A 381 9.00 -2.02 -25.35
CA ALA A 381 8.33 -1.04 -26.21
C ALA A 381 6.90 -0.68 -25.74
N ASP A 382 6.11 -1.66 -25.33
CA ASP A 382 4.75 -1.46 -24.81
C ASP A 382 4.73 -0.64 -23.51
N ILE A 383 5.74 -0.81 -22.66
CA ILE A 383 5.92 -0.04 -21.44
C ILE A 383 6.44 1.37 -21.76
N ALA A 384 7.36 1.50 -22.72
CA ALA A 384 7.86 2.78 -23.18
C ALA A 384 6.74 3.65 -23.75
N ASP A 385 5.83 3.07 -24.54
CA ASP A 385 4.64 3.73 -25.08
C ASP A 385 3.71 4.22 -23.96
N LYS A 386 3.48 3.40 -22.92
CA LYS A 386 2.73 3.81 -21.73
C LYS A 386 3.39 4.98 -21.00
N ILE A 387 4.72 4.95 -20.84
CA ILE A 387 5.48 6.03 -20.19
C ILE A 387 5.35 7.32 -20.99
N GLU A 388 5.50 7.27 -22.31
CA GLU A 388 5.36 8.46 -23.17
C GLU A 388 3.93 8.99 -23.15
N ALA A 389 2.92 8.12 -23.23
CA ALA A 389 1.52 8.51 -23.08
C ALA A 389 1.25 9.18 -21.73
N LEU A 390 1.86 8.69 -20.64
CA LEU A 390 1.74 9.30 -19.32
C LEU A 390 2.40 10.68 -19.30
N ARG A 391 3.58 10.81 -19.91
CA ARG A 391 4.28 12.09 -20.06
C ARG A 391 3.44 13.08 -20.84
N ALA A 392 2.85 12.67 -21.97
CA ALA A 392 1.94 13.49 -22.77
C ALA A 392 0.72 13.93 -21.95
N ALA A 393 0.11 13.04 -21.17
CA ALA A 393 -1.03 13.37 -20.30
C ALA A 393 -0.72 14.50 -19.30
N TYR A 394 0.47 14.48 -18.68
CA TYR A 394 0.85 15.46 -17.66
C TYR A 394 1.50 16.73 -18.23
N ALA A 395 2.26 16.62 -19.31
CA ALA A 395 3.16 17.66 -19.79
C ALA A 395 3.00 18.02 -21.27
N GLY A 396 1.98 17.49 -21.96
CA GLY A 396 1.68 17.84 -23.35
C GLY A 396 1.52 19.35 -23.57
N ALA A 397 1.93 19.83 -24.75
CA ALA A 397 1.97 21.25 -25.07
C ALA A 397 0.56 21.85 -25.18
N THR A 398 -0.39 21.09 -25.74
CA THR A 398 -1.79 21.50 -25.87
C THR A 398 -2.72 20.66 -25.00
N VAL A 399 -3.95 21.15 -24.79
CA VAL A 399 -5.00 20.36 -24.11
C VAL A 399 -5.33 19.10 -24.89
N ALA A 400 -5.33 19.16 -26.23
CA ALA A 400 -5.56 18.01 -27.09
C ALA A 400 -4.48 16.93 -26.90
N ASP A 401 -3.19 17.32 -26.84
CA ASP A 401 -2.09 16.37 -26.61
C ASP A 401 -2.23 15.68 -25.24
N ARG A 402 -2.63 16.44 -24.22
CA ARG A 402 -2.85 15.90 -22.87
C ARG A 402 -4.01 14.92 -22.84
N ILE A 403 -5.14 15.26 -23.46
CA ILE A 403 -6.28 14.34 -23.56
C ILE A 403 -5.90 13.09 -24.37
N GLY A 404 -5.18 13.25 -25.48
CA GLY A 404 -4.69 12.12 -26.28
C GLY A 404 -3.79 11.17 -25.48
N GLY A 405 -2.88 11.72 -24.66
CA GLY A 405 -2.07 10.91 -23.74
C GLY A 405 -2.91 10.16 -22.70
N MET A 406 -4.00 10.77 -22.20
CA MET A 406 -4.92 10.09 -21.29
C MET A 406 -5.74 9.00 -21.99
N GLN A 407 -6.22 9.24 -23.21
CA GLN A 407 -6.96 8.28 -24.02
C GLN A 407 -6.11 7.01 -24.28
N SER A 408 -4.83 7.17 -24.59
CA SER A 408 -3.90 6.04 -24.73
C SER A 408 -3.80 5.17 -23.47
N TRP A 409 -3.90 5.78 -22.28
CA TRP A 409 -3.94 5.05 -21.01
C TRP A 409 -5.29 4.41 -20.72
N TRP A 410 -6.38 5.07 -21.07
CA TRP A 410 -7.73 4.55 -20.90
C TRP A 410 -8.03 3.39 -21.87
N GLN A 411 -7.32 3.32 -22.99
CA GLN A 411 -7.54 2.33 -24.04
C GLN A 411 -8.92 2.50 -24.69
N ASP A 412 -9.89 1.66 -24.33
CA ASP A 412 -11.27 1.80 -24.78
C ASP A 412 -11.93 2.96 -24.02
N GLY A 413 -12.17 4.09 -24.71
CA GLY A 413 -12.81 5.25 -24.11
C GLY A 413 -14.21 4.97 -23.56
N ALA A 414 -14.96 4.00 -24.09
CA ALA A 414 -16.28 3.62 -23.59
C ALA A 414 -16.19 2.74 -22.33
N LYS A 415 -15.10 1.98 -22.19
CA LYS A 415 -14.79 1.10 -21.06
C LYS A 415 -13.34 1.29 -20.61
N PRO A 416 -13.02 2.45 -20.01
CA PRO A 416 -11.64 2.84 -19.74
C PRO A 416 -10.98 1.86 -18.77
N ASP A 417 -9.71 1.49 -19.02
CA ASP A 417 -8.92 0.74 -18.05
C ASP A 417 -8.81 1.53 -16.75
N TYR A 418 -9.15 0.87 -15.64
CA TYR A 418 -9.24 1.51 -14.34
C TYR A 418 -7.86 1.97 -13.81
N VAL A 419 -6.77 1.29 -14.17
CA VAL A 419 -5.41 1.74 -13.82
C VAL A 419 -5.06 2.99 -14.62
N GLY A 420 -5.45 3.07 -15.89
CA GLY A 420 -5.37 4.28 -16.69
C GLY A 420 -6.09 5.48 -16.07
N LEU A 421 -7.32 5.28 -15.58
CA LEU A 421 -8.05 6.33 -14.84
C LEU A 421 -7.29 6.77 -13.57
N ILE A 422 -6.72 5.83 -12.81
CA ILE A 422 -5.91 6.14 -11.62
C ILE A 422 -4.64 6.89 -11.99
N ALA A 423 -3.91 6.46 -13.01
CA ALA A 423 -2.63 7.05 -13.42
C ALA A 423 -2.80 8.49 -13.91
N THR A 424 -3.90 8.76 -14.60
CA THR A 424 -4.18 10.07 -15.23
C THR A 424 -4.97 11.03 -14.33
N ALA A 425 -5.43 10.60 -13.16
CA ALA A 425 -6.31 11.37 -12.27
C ALA A 425 -5.84 12.81 -11.98
N ARG A 426 -4.56 13.00 -11.61
CA ARG A 426 -4.02 14.33 -11.33
C ARG A 426 -3.82 15.16 -12.60
N ALA A 427 -3.49 14.53 -13.72
CA ALA A 427 -3.39 15.21 -15.00
C ALA A 427 -4.77 15.73 -15.45
N ALA A 428 -5.81 14.89 -15.34
CA ALA A 428 -7.19 15.29 -15.60
C ALA A 428 -7.63 16.46 -14.69
N ALA A 429 -7.28 16.41 -13.40
CA ALA A 429 -7.58 17.48 -12.45
C ALA A 429 -6.91 18.83 -12.76
N ALA A 430 -5.79 18.80 -13.48
CA ALA A 430 -5.03 20.00 -13.87
C ALA A 430 -5.56 20.66 -15.15
N LEU A 431 -6.43 19.99 -15.91
CA LEU A 431 -6.99 20.56 -17.13
C LEU A 431 -8.01 21.66 -16.80
N PRO A 432 -8.01 22.79 -17.55
CA PRO A 432 -9.15 23.68 -17.56
C PRO A 432 -10.36 22.95 -18.16
N VAL A 433 -11.58 23.41 -17.86
CA VAL A 433 -12.77 22.93 -18.55
C VAL A 433 -12.65 23.34 -20.03
N ALA A 434 -12.40 22.36 -20.89
CA ALA A 434 -12.15 22.55 -22.31
C ALA A 434 -13.29 21.95 -23.15
N GLN A 435 -13.29 22.21 -24.47
CA GLN A 435 -14.15 21.47 -25.39
C GLN A 435 -13.64 20.03 -25.49
N ALA A 436 -14.24 19.14 -24.71
CA ALA A 436 -14.04 17.70 -24.76
C ALA A 436 -15.30 17.04 -25.32
N SER A 437 -15.19 15.82 -25.84
CA SER A 437 -16.39 15.02 -26.12
C SER A 437 -17.12 14.68 -24.81
N ALA A 438 -18.41 14.31 -24.90
CA ALA A 438 -19.17 13.88 -23.72
C ALA A 438 -18.52 12.65 -23.04
N GLN A 439 -17.98 11.72 -23.84
CA GLN A 439 -17.25 10.56 -23.35
C GLN A 439 -15.93 10.94 -22.67
N ASP A 440 -15.14 11.83 -23.26
CA ASP A 440 -13.89 12.29 -22.63
C ASP A 440 -14.17 13.05 -21.32
N ALA A 441 -15.20 13.89 -21.29
CA ALA A 441 -15.60 14.58 -20.07
C ALA A 441 -16.01 13.60 -18.96
N ALA A 442 -16.73 12.53 -19.31
CA ALA A 442 -17.06 11.44 -18.38
C ALA A 442 -15.80 10.76 -17.84
N ASN A 443 -14.84 10.41 -18.71
CA ASN A 443 -13.59 9.75 -18.33
C ASN A 443 -12.67 10.67 -17.51
N LEU A 444 -12.59 11.96 -17.83
CA LEU A 444 -11.85 12.94 -17.05
C LEU A 444 -12.41 13.05 -15.64
N VAL A 445 -13.74 13.16 -15.49
CA VAL A 445 -14.41 13.17 -14.18
C VAL A 445 -14.19 11.86 -13.44
N ALA A 446 -14.33 10.71 -14.10
CA ALA A 446 -14.06 9.41 -13.50
C ALA A 446 -12.61 9.31 -12.98
N ALA A 447 -11.63 9.70 -13.81
CA ALA A 447 -10.21 9.73 -13.46
C ALA A 447 -9.98 10.61 -12.22
N MET A 448 -10.50 11.83 -12.18
CA MET A 448 -10.42 12.72 -11.02
C MET A 448 -10.96 12.08 -9.74
N LEU A 449 -12.11 11.41 -9.82
CA LEU A 449 -12.75 10.74 -8.68
C LEU A 449 -11.98 9.49 -8.20
N THR A 450 -11.17 8.84 -9.04
CA THR A 450 -10.30 7.73 -8.57
C THR A 450 -9.23 8.18 -7.58
N ALA A 451 -8.84 9.46 -7.57
CA ALA A 451 -7.82 10.01 -6.68
C ALA A 451 -8.34 11.11 -5.74
N GLY A 452 -9.65 11.33 -5.68
CA GLY A 452 -10.28 12.23 -4.73
C GLY A 452 -10.24 13.70 -5.14
N TYR A 453 -10.03 14.00 -6.43
CA TYR A 453 -10.09 15.36 -6.98
C TYR A 453 -11.55 15.81 -7.22
N ASP A 454 -12.42 15.59 -6.24
CA ASP A 454 -13.87 15.82 -6.32
C ASP A 454 -14.25 17.29 -6.55
N ARG A 455 -13.49 18.23 -5.96
CA ARG A 455 -13.63 19.67 -6.21
C ARG A 455 -13.23 20.05 -7.64
N ASN A 456 -12.24 19.38 -8.23
CA ASN A 456 -11.85 19.63 -9.62
C ASN A 456 -12.90 19.04 -10.56
N ALA A 457 -13.38 17.83 -10.27
CA ALA A 457 -14.48 17.20 -11.00
C ALA A 457 -15.72 18.09 -11.00
N ALA A 458 -16.11 18.65 -9.85
CA ALA A 458 -17.28 19.53 -9.74
C ALA A 458 -17.23 20.77 -10.65
N ARG A 459 -16.04 21.28 -11.01
CA ARG A 459 -15.90 22.41 -11.95
C ARG A 459 -16.39 22.06 -13.35
N TRP A 460 -16.33 20.80 -13.74
CA TRP A 460 -16.80 20.33 -15.03
C TRP A 460 -18.32 20.41 -15.19
N ALA A 461 -19.09 20.64 -14.12
CA ALA A 461 -20.52 20.94 -14.22
C ALA A 461 -20.82 22.11 -15.18
N GLN A 462 -19.87 23.03 -15.40
CA GLN A 462 -19.99 24.12 -16.40
C GLN A 462 -20.13 23.63 -17.85
N ALA A 463 -19.79 22.37 -18.13
CA ALA A 463 -19.94 21.75 -19.44
C ALA A 463 -21.31 21.08 -19.64
N ILE A 464 -22.14 20.97 -18.59
CA ILE A 464 -23.49 20.41 -18.70
C ILE A 464 -24.34 21.26 -19.65
N GLY A 465 -25.13 20.60 -20.50
CA GLY A 465 -25.98 21.24 -21.50
C GLY A 465 -25.22 21.74 -22.74
N ARG A 466 -23.89 21.58 -22.79
CA ARG A 466 -23.06 21.79 -23.98
C ARG A 466 -22.53 20.48 -24.56
N LEU A 467 -22.61 19.40 -23.78
CA LEU A 467 -22.15 18.07 -24.12
C LEU A 467 -23.36 17.18 -24.36
N ASP A 468 -23.49 16.70 -25.60
CA ASP A 468 -24.51 15.75 -26.03
C ASP A 468 -23.84 14.49 -26.61
N GLY A 469 -24.59 13.39 -26.67
CA GLY A 469 -24.13 12.12 -27.24
C GLY A 469 -23.64 11.10 -26.20
N GLU A 470 -22.90 10.09 -26.70
CA GLU A 470 -22.40 8.99 -25.87
C GLU A 470 -21.52 9.52 -24.73
N GLY A 471 -21.81 9.06 -23.50
CA GLY A 471 -21.11 9.49 -22.29
C GLY A 471 -21.78 10.64 -21.52
N ALA A 472 -22.72 11.39 -22.11
CA ALA A 472 -23.35 12.54 -21.43
C ALA A 472 -24.08 12.14 -20.13
N SER A 473 -24.79 11.00 -20.16
CA SER A 473 -25.46 10.47 -18.97
C SER A 473 -24.50 9.93 -17.92
N GLN A 474 -23.39 9.31 -18.33
CA GLN A 474 -22.32 8.89 -17.42
C GLN A 474 -21.67 10.11 -16.75
N PHE A 475 -21.37 11.15 -17.52
CA PHE A 475 -20.82 12.41 -17.03
C PHE A 475 -21.73 13.06 -15.98
N TRP A 476 -23.03 13.18 -16.27
CA TRP A 476 -24.01 13.66 -15.29
C TRP A 476 -24.05 12.79 -14.03
N ALA A 477 -24.11 11.47 -14.17
CA ALA A 477 -24.22 10.55 -13.02
C ALA A 477 -23.00 10.63 -12.10
N LEU A 478 -21.79 10.72 -12.66
CA LEU A 478 -20.55 10.87 -11.90
C LEU A 478 -20.52 12.20 -11.13
N LEU A 479 -21.01 13.30 -11.71
CA LEU A 479 -21.12 14.57 -11.00
C LEU A 479 -22.21 14.53 -9.92
N ALA A 480 -23.34 13.87 -10.17
CA ALA A 480 -24.44 13.73 -9.22
C ALA A 480 -24.01 13.04 -7.92
N VAL A 481 -23.20 11.98 -8.02
CA VAL A 481 -22.70 11.23 -6.85
C VAL A 481 -21.37 11.75 -6.31
N GLY A 482 -20.48 12.21 -7.18
CA GLY A 482 -19.08 12.49 -6.84
C GLY A 482 -18.82 13.91 -6.33
N ALA A 483 -19.62 14.90 -6.72
CA ALA A 483 -19.39 16.29 -6.36
C ALA A 483 -19.60 16.53 -4.85
N PRO A 484 -18.81 17.42 -4.20
CA PRO A 484 -18.96 17.73 -2.77
C PRO A 484 -20.36 18.23 -2.39
N SER A 485 -20.96 19.05 -3.23
CA SER A 485 -22.33 19.54 -3.15
C SER A 485 -23.06 19.25 -4.46
N PRO A 486 -24.41 19.28 -4.51
CA PRO A 486 -25.14 19.15 -5.76
C PRO A 486 -24.73 20.27 -6.72
N VAL A 487 -24.26 19.89 -7.91
CA VAL A 487 -23.86 20.81 -9.00
C VAL A 487 -24.62 20.53 -10.29
N VAL A 488 -25.54 19.56 -10.25
CA VAL A 488 -26.37 19.11 -11.37
C VAL A 488 -27.80 18.97 -10.86
N ASP A 489 -28.79 19.01 -11.75
CA ASP A 489 -30.16 18.65 -11.39
C ASP A 489 -30.25 17.17 -11.03
N ILE A 490 -30.85 16.87 -9.88
CA ILE A 490 -31.06 15.52 -9.36
C ILE A 490 -32.55 15.38 -9.03
N SER A 491 -33.34 15.18 -10.07
CA SER A 491 -34.79 14.96 -9.99
C SER A 491 -35.14 13.49 -10.25
N SER A 492 -36.30 13.04 -9.75
CA SER A 492 -36.80 11.68 -9.99
C SER A 492 -36.98 11.38 -11.48
N GLY A 493 -37.44 12.37 -12.25
CA GLY A 493 -37.51 12.32 -13.71
C GLY A 493 -36.15 12.10 -14.35
N ARG A 494 -35.13 12.89 -13.98
CA ARG A 494 -33.77 12.74 -14.55
C ARG A 494 -33.15 11.39 -14.21
N VAL A 495 -33.33 10.90 -12.99
CA VAL A 495 -32.87 9.56 -12.58
C VAL A 495 -33.57 8.47 -13.41
N SER A 496 -34.89 8.57 -13.60
CA SER A 496 -35.65 7.61 -14.40
C SER A 496 -35.18 7.59 -15.87
N SER A 497 -34.91 8.76 -16.45
CA SER A 497 -34.30 8.85 -17.79
C SER A 497 -32.95 8.15 -17.85
N TYR A 498 -32.08 8.37 -16.86
CA TYR A 498 -30.79 7.68 -16.78
C TYR A 498 -30.96 6.16 -16.76
N VAL A 499 -31.86 5.63 -15.93
CA VAL A 499 -32.14 4.18 -15.89
C VAL A 499 -32.57 3.65 -17.26
N GLY A 500 -33.43 4.39 -17.97
CA GLY A 500 -33.88 4.02 -19.32
C GLY A 500 -32.73 3.98 -20.35
N GLU A 501 -31.76 4.88 -20.22
CA GLU A 501 -30.62 4.99 -21.14
C GLU A 501 -29.52 3.93 -20.88
N VAL A 502 -29.17 3.66 -19.61
CA VAL A 502 -28.04 2.76 -19.26
C VAL A 502 -28.47 1.35 -18.86
N GLY A 503 -29.78 1.11 -18.71
CA GLY A 503 -30.33 -0.15 -18.27
C GLY A 503 -30.42 -0.32 -16.75
N PRO A 504 -31.11 -1.38 -16.30
CA PRO A 504 -31.53 -1.54 -14.90
C PRO A 504 -30.37 -1.79 -13.94
N GLU A 505 -29.29 -2.47 -14.35
CA GLU A 505 -28.18 -2.81 -13.46
C GLU A 505 -27.47 -1.55 -12.95
N LYS A 506 -26.97 -0.73 -13.87
CA LYS A 506 -26.31 0.54 -13.56
C LYS A 506 -27.27 1.59 -13.00
N GLY A 507 -28.51 1.60 -13.48
CA GLY A 507 -29.58 2.44 -12.95
C GLY A 507 -29.88 2.21 -11.46
N ARG A 508 -30.00 0.94 -11.04
CA ARG A 508 -30.23 0.57 -9.63
C ARG A 508 -29.07 1.00 -8.72
N MET A 509 -27.83 0.90 -9.22
CA MET A 509 -26.65 1.35 -8.49
C MET A 509 -26.65 2.86 -8.28
N LEU A 510 -27.05 3.63 -9.29
CA LEU A 510 -27.20 5.07 -9.15
C LEU A 510 -28.28 5.44 -8.13
N ILE A 511 -29.45 4.79 -8.18
CA ILE A 511 -30.53 5.01 -7.21
C ILE A 511 -30.04 4.73 -5.78
N ALA A 512 -29.38 3.59 -5.57
CA ALA A 512 -28.81 3.22 -4.28
C ALA A 512 -27.78 4.25 -3.77
N ALA A 513 -26.87 4.69 -4.64
CA ALA A 513 -25.87 5.70 -4.32
C ALA A 513 -26.50 7.05 -3.94
N LEU A 514 -27.42 7.58 -4.76
CA LEU A 514 -28.06 8.87 -4.51
C LEU A 514 -28.95 8.85 -3.26
N ALA A 515 -29.69 7.77 -3.03
CA ALA A 515 -30.47 7.59 -1.82
C ALA A 515 -29.57 7.49 -0.57
N GLY A 516 -28.45 6.77 -0.66
CA GLY A 516 -27.49 6.64 0.45
C GLY A 516 -26.78 7.95 0.79
N LEU A 517 -26.43 8.76 -0.23
CA LEU A 517 -25.83 10.08 -0.06
C LEU A 517 -26.84 11.17 0.38
N ALA A 518 -28.11 10.81 0.57
CA ALA A 518 -29.20 11.74 0.80
C ALA A 518 -29.28 12.88 -0.25
N ARG A 519 -29.00 12.55 -1.52
CA ARG A 519 -29.12 13.47 -2.67
C ARG A 519 -30.54 13.54 -3.23
N LEU A 520 -31.38 12.57 -2.86
CA LEU A 520 -32.81 12.52 -3.18
C LEU A 520 -33.62 12.74 -1.90
N SER A 521 -34.84 13.26 -2.03
CA SER A 521 -35.77 13.27 -0.90
C SER A 521 -36.06 11.82 -0.46
N PRO A 522 -36.37 11.56 0.83
CA PRO A 522 -36.70 10.20 1.28
C PRO A 522 -37.87 9.57 0.51
N GLN A 523 -38.83 10.40 0.07
CA GLN A 523 -40.01 9.97 -0.68
C GLN A 523 -39.63 9.58 -2.13
N ASP A 524 -38.89 10.44 -2.83
CA ASP A 524 -38.44 10.17 -4.21
C ASP A 524 -37.49 8.98 -4.25
N GLY A 525 -36.56 8.90 -3.30
CA GLY A 525 -35.61 7.78 -3.18
C GLY A 525 -36.33 6.45 -2.94
N ALA A 526 -37.36 6.43 -2.08
CA ALA A 526 -38.15 5.23 -1.83
C ALA A 526 -38.99 4.81 -3.06
N ALA A 527 -39.62 5.76 -3.75
CA ALA A 527 -40.39 5.50 -4.96
C ALA A 527 -39.50 4.93 -6.08
N LEU A 528 -38.39 5.60 -6.41
CA LEU A 528 -37.44 5.13 -7.42
C LEU A 528 -36.88 3.74 -7.08
N ALA A 529 -36.55 3.51 -5.81
CA ALA A 529 -36.05 2.22 -5.36
C ALA A 529 -37.11 1.12 -5.51
N GLN A 530 -38.36 1.38 -5.13
CA GLN A 530 -39.46 0.45 -5.29
C GLN A 530 -39.71 0.11 -6.77
N ASP A 531 -39.80 1.12 -7.63
CA ASP A 531 -40.06 0.97 -9.07
C ASP A 531 -38.96 0.16 -9.78
N ASN A 532 -37.74 0.21 -9.25
CA ASN A 532 -36.59 -0.48 -9.82
C ASN A 532 -36.17 -1.74 -9.05
N GLY A 533 -36.91 -2.15 -8.02
CA GLY A 533 -36.64 -3.37 -7.25
C GLY A 533 -35.41 -3.30 -6.34
N VAL A 534 -35.06 -2.11 -5.82
CA VAL A 534 -33.98 -1.91 -4.85
C VAL A 534 -34.54 -1.89 -3.43
N ALA A 535 -34.12 -2.84 -2.59
CA ALA A 535 -34.54 -2.89 -1.20
C ALA A 535 -33.68 -1.95 -0.32
N LEU A 536 -34.26 -0.83 0.12
CA LEU A 536 -33.60 0.11 1.04
C LEU A 536 -33.74 -0.31 2.52
N ALA A 537 -34.71 -1.14 2.85
CA ALA A 537 -34.89 -1.64 4.21
C ALA A 537 -33.72 -2.53 4.67
N PRO A 538 -33.30 -2.49 5.95
CA PRO A 538 -32.20 -3.30 6.47
C PRO A 538 -32.64 -4.75 6.71
N ASN A 539 -32.76 -5.53 5.62
CA ASN A 539 -33.33 -6.88 5.64
C ASN A 539 -32.33 -8.00 6.02
N SER A 540 -31.06 -7.67 6.28
CA SER A 540 -30.02 -8.63 6.66
C SER A 540 -29.44 -8.35 8.05
N ARG A 541 -28.72 -9.32 8.63
CA ARG A 541 -27.97 -9.09 9.89
C ARG A 541 -26.86 -8.06 9.68
N TRP A 542 -26.18 -8.10 8.54
CA TRP A 542 -25.14 -7.15 8.18
C TRP A 542 -25.68 -5.72 8.02
N ALA A 543 -26.79 -5.52 7.28
CA ALA A 543 -27.38 -4.20 7.07
C ALA A 543 -27.83 -3.56 8.41
N ARG A 544 -28.37 -4.36 9.33
CA ARG A 544 -28.68 -3.89 10.69
C ARG A 544 -27.43 -3.56 11.50
N ALA A 545 -26.37 -4.37 11.39
CA ALA A 545 -25.12 -4.14 12.10
C ALA A 545 -24.44 -2.84 11.66
N ILE A 546 -24.31 -2.60 10.35
CA ILE A 546 -23.69 -1.38 9.82
C ILE A 546 -24.53 -0.14 10.14
N GLY A 547 -25.87 -0.25 10.04
CA GLY A 547 -26.78 0.82 10.45
C GLY A 547 -26.68 1.15 11.94
N ALA A 548 -26.57 0.14 12.81
CA ALA A 548 -26.42 0.34 14.26
C ALA A 548 -25.06 0.96 14.62
N ALA A 549 -23.96 0.53 13.99
CA ALA A 549 -22.65 1.15 14.17
C ALA A 549 -22.64 2.62 13.74
N ALA A 550 -23.31 2.92 12.61
CA ALA A 550 -23.45 4.30 12.13
C ALA A 550 -24.32 5.16 13.04
N GLN A 551 -25.38 4.61 13.65
CA GLN A 551 -26.18 5.30 14.66
C GLN A 551 -25.37 5.69 15.89
N ARG A 552 -24.39 4.87 16.28
CA ARG A 552 -23.48 5.13 17.41
C ARG A 552 -22.29 6.02 17.06
N GLY A 553 -22.08 6.35 15.78
CA GLY A 553 -20.96 7.18 15.33
C GLY A 553 -19.61 6.46 15.25
N GLU A 554 -19.60 5.12 15.22
CA GLU A 554 -18.39 4.29 15.30
C GLU A 554 -17.68 4.21 13.93
N LYS A 555 -16.98 5.28 13.55
CA LYS A 555 -16.39 5.44 12.20
C LYS A 555 -15.54 4.25 11.75
N ALA A 556 -14.69 3.72 12.63
CA ALA A 556 -13.81 2.60 12.29
C ALA A 556 -14.56 1.27 12.20
N THR A 557 -15.59 1.07 13.05
CA THR A 557 -16.49 -0.10 12.95
C THR A 557 -17.32 -0.06 11.68
N VAL A 558 -17.80 1.13 11.27
CA VAL A 558 -18.47 1.32 9.98
C VAL A 558 -17.51 0.98 8.83
N ALA A 559 -16.27 1.49 8.83
CA ALA A 559 -15.27 1.15 7.81
C ALA A 559 -15.01 -0.37 7.69
N LEU A 560 -14.92 -1.08 8.83
CA LEU A 560 -14.80 -2.54 8.85
C LEU A 560 -16.04 -3.24 8.28
N LEU A 561 -17.24 -2.80 8.66
CA LEU A 561 -18.48 -3.39 8.16
C LEU A 561 -18.74 -3.07 6.68
N VAL A 562 -18.28 -1.93 6.18
CA VAL A 562 -18.25 -1.61 4.75
C VAL A 562 -17.41 -2.66 4.02
N ALA A 563 -16.18 -2.93 4.49
CA ALA A 563 -15.34 -3.96 3.89
C ALA A 563 -15.99 -5.35 3.92
N VAL A 564 -16.65 -5.72 5.03
CA VAL A 564 -17.41 -6.98 5.14
C VAL A 564 -18.51 -7.07 4.07
N GLY A 565 -19.24 -5.98 3.81
CA GLY A 565 -20.33 -5.94 2.84
C GLY A 565 -19.88 -5.87 1.38
N MET A 566 -18.59 -5.61 1.15
CA MET A 566 -17.98 -5.33 -0.15
C MET A 566 -16.87 -6.33 -0.52
N GLN A 567 -16.85 -7.50 0.11
CA GLN A 567 -15.94 -8.59 -0.26
C GLN A 567 -16.27 -9.08 -1.67
N GLY A 568 -15.28 -9.15 -2.55
CA GLY A 568 -15.47 -9.55 -3.94
C GLY A 568 -14.45 -8.92 -4.90
N GLN A 569 -14.44 -9.42 -6.13
CA GLN A 569 -13.54 -8.96 -7.19
C GLN A 569 -14.22 -8.08 -8.24
N ASP A 570 -15.55 -8.17 -8.34
CA ASP A 570 -16.34 -7.54 -9.39
C ASP A 570 -17.54 -6.79 -8.82
N TRP A 571 -17.76 -5.58 -9.34
CA TRP A 571 -18.88 -4.70 -8.98
C TRP A 571 -20.23 -5.24 -9.45
N THR A 572 -20.26 -6.01 -10.54
CA THR A 572 -21.49 -6.64 -11.07
C THR A 572 -22.14 -7.61 -10.07
N HIS A 573 -21.36 -8.15 -9.14
CA HIS A 573 -21.85 -9.06 -8.10
C HIS A 573 -22.25 -8.37 -6.80
N LEU A 574 -21.97 -7.06 -6.64
CA LEU A 574 -22.38 -6.32 -5.46
C LEU A 574 -23.88 -5.97 -5.56
N PRO A 575 -24.74 -6.33 -4.60
CA PRO A 575 -26.13 -5.93 -4.67
C PRO A 575 -26.30 -4.41 -4.50
N PRO A 576 -27.19 -3.72 -5.26
CA PRO A 576 -27.46 -2.29 -5.07
C PRO A 576 -27.89 -1.94 -3.63
N ALA A 577 -28.61 -2.85 -2.96
CA ALA A 577 -28.97 -2.69 -1.55
C ALA A 577 -27.72 -2.61 -0.63
N HIS A 578 -26.65 -3.36 -0.93
CA HIS A 578 -25.40 -3.25 -0.17
C HIS A 578 -24.74 -1.89 -0.39
N LEU A 579 -24.68 -1.41 -1.64
CA LEU A 579 -24.16 -0.08 -1.94
C LEU A 579 -24.91 1.01 -1.17
N TYR A 580 -26.25 0.94 -1.14
CA TYR A 580 -27.07 1.88 -0.36
C TYR A 580 -26.67 1.91 1.13
N HIS A 581 -26.63 0.74 1.79
CA HIS A 581 -26.31 0.67 3.23
C HIS A 581 -24.87 1.10 3.54
N VAL A 582 -23.92 0.79 2.65
CA VAL A 582 -22.52 1.27 2.74
C VAL A 582 -22.47 2.79 2.68
N VAL A 583 -23.05 3.38 1.64
CA VAL A 583 -22.98 4.82 1.39
C VAL A 583 -23.74 5.59 2.48
N ALA A 584 -24.93 5.11 2.87
CA ALA A 584 -25.73 5.71 3.93
C ALA A 584 -25.02 5.68 5.29
N ALA A 585 -24.37 4.57 5.64
CA ALA A 585 -23.64 4.45 6.89
C ALA A 585 -22.42 5.39 6.93
N LEU A 586 -21.66 5.48 5.84
CA LEU A 586 -20.51 6.37 5.72
C LEU A 586 -20.92 7.85 5.78
N HIS A 587 -21.96 8.22 5.02
CA HIS A 587 -22.54 9.57 5.06
C HIS A 587 -22.95 9.94 6.49
N ARG A 588 -23.67 9.05 7.18
CA ARG A 588 -24.15 9.28 8.55
C ARG A 588 -23.03 9.55 9.56
N VAL A 589 -21.88 8.89 9.43
CA VAL A 589 -20.75 9.09 10.34
C VAL A 589 -19.78 10.19 9.89
N GLY A 590 -20.14 10.98 8.87
CA GLY A 590 -19.32 12.09 8.37
C GLY A 590 -18.12 11.65 7.54
N LEU A 591 -18.19 10.47 6.92
CA LEU A 591 -17.23 9.96 5.93
C LEU A 591 -17.74 10.22 4.50
N ASP A 592 -18.27 11.42 4.29
CA ASP A 592 -18.86 11.85 3.02
C ASP A 592 -17.90 11.73 1.83
N PRO A 593 -16.61 12.12 1.91
CA PRO A 593 -15.69 11.96 0.79
C PRO A 593 -15.60 10.50 0.34
N GLU A 594 -15.40 9.57 1.27
CA GLU A 594 -15.30 8.16 0.96
C GLU A 594 -16.62 7.59 0.45
N ALA A 595 -17.76 7.99 1.01
CA ALA A 595 -19.09 7.59 0.53
C ALA A 595 -19.30 7.97 -0.95
N ARG A 596 -18.95 9.21 -1.32
CA ARG A 596 -19.05 9.70 -2.70
C ARG A 596 -18.09 8.99 -3.64
N MET A 597 -16.85 8.74 -3.20
CA MET A 597 -15.86 8.09 -4.03
C MET A 597 -16.21 6.61 -4.29
N ILE A 598 -16.75 5.90 -3.30
CA ILE A 598 -17.28 4.53 -3.45
C ILE A 598 -18.47 4.53 -4.43
N ALA A 599 -19.39 5.49 -4.28
CA ALA A 599 -20.52 5.64 -5.19
C ALA A 599 -20.06 5.92 -6.63
N ALA A 600 -19.13 6.85 -6.83
CA ALA A 600 -18.57 7.15 -8.15
C ALA A 600 -17.85 5.93 -8.76
N GLU A 601 -17.09 5.18 -7.96
CA GLU A 601 -16.43 3.97 -8.41
C GLU A 601 -17.42 2.91 -8.90
N ALA A 602 -18.56 2.74 -8.21
CA ALA A 602 -19.63 1.84 -8.66
C ALA A 602 -20.17 2.23 -10.04
N ILE A 603 -20.37 3.53 -10.28
CA ILE A 603 -20.87 4.04 -11.56
C ILE A 603 -19.82 3.96 -12.67
N SER A 604 -18.53 4.03 -12.35
CA SER A 604 -17.44 3.92 -13.32
C SER A 604 -17.10 2.48 -13.71
N ARG A 605 -17.36 1.49 -12.86
CA ARG A 605 -16.85 0.11 -13.03
C ARG A 605 -17.92 -0.92 -13.40
N ILE A 606 -19.18 -0.48 -13.54
CA ILE A 606 -20.33 -1.22 -14.09
C ILE A 606 -20.68 -0.59 -15.43
#